data_AF-A0A947C578-F1
#
_entry.id   AF-A0A947C578-F1
#
_cell.length_a   1.000
_cell.length_b   1.000
_cell.length_c   1.000
_cell.angle_alpha   90.00
_cell.angle_beta   90.00
_cell.angle_gamma   90.00
#
_symmetry.space_group_name_H-M   'P 1'
#
loop_
_entity.id
_entity.type
_entity.pdbx_description
1 polymer ?
#
loop_
_entity_poly.entity_id
_entity_poly.type
_entity_poly.pdbx_seq_one_letter_code
_entity_poly.pdbx_strand_id
1 'polypeptide(L)'
;SEQTIEKVNSRWIAAIPFGAGQFQNENRRLGIMFATTESAFLAASIATFIGHNSLRDENPGPDEIDRARRVEKALRIGNWVSVGALLSFAIAGVVEAEVRFRPVIRSSRPRDLPDEVKSPQSRGPQLRLQMGLTGGKLRVDF
;
A
#
# COMPACT_ATOMS: atom_id res chain seq x y z
N SER A 1 1.23 -11.89 30.54
CA SER A 1 0.71 -13.02 29.75
C SER A 1 0.73 -12.67 28.28
N GLU A 2 1.24 -13.56 27.42
CA GLU A 2 1.21 -13.39 25.96
C GLU A 2 -0.10 -13.93 25.37
N GLN A 3 -0.61 -13.30 24.31
CA GLN A 3 -1.76 -13.79 23.52
C GLN A 3 -1.29 -14.11 22.10
N THR A 4 -1.49 -15.35 21.66
CA THR A 4 -1.33 -15.73 20.25
C THR A 4 -2.57 -15.31 19.47
N ILE A 5 -2.38 -14.44 18.49
CA ILE A 5 -3.41 -14.05 17.52
C ILE A 5 -3.17 -14.87 16.25
N GLU A 6 -4.17 -15.62 15.83
CA GLU A 6 -4.17 -16.33 14.55
C GLU A 6 -4.87 -15.47 13.49
N LYS A 7 -4.15 -15.12 12.43
CA LYS A 7 -4.72 -14.48 11.25
C LYS A 7 -4.90 -15.54 10.17
N VAL A 8 -6.16 -15.81 9.80
CA VAL A 8 -6.49 -16.71 8.69
C VAL A 8 -6.47 -15.91 7.40
N ASN A 9 -5.69 -16.39 6.43
CA ASN A 9 -5.60 -15.80 5.10
C ASN A 9 -6.57 -16.51 4.13
N SER A 10 -6.98 -15.80 3.09
CA SER A 10 -7.92 -16.25 2.05
C SER A 10 -7.25 -16.28 0.68
N ARG A 11 -7.35 -17.42 -0.01
CA ARG A 11 -6.81 -17.60 -1.37
C ARG A 11 -7.42 -16.65 -2.39
N TRP A 12 -8.68 -16.26 -2.21
CA TRP A 12 -9.31 -15.26 -3.08
C TRP A 12 -8.60 -13.91 -3.07
N ILE A 13 -7.99 -13.52 -1.95
CA ILE A 13 -7.20 -12.29 -1.86
C ILE A 13 -5.83 -12.49 -2.53
N ALA A 14 -5.27 -13.71 -2.48
CA ALA A 14 -4.04 -14.05 -3.18
C ALA A 14 -4.16 -13.96 -4.71
N ALA A 15 -5.38 -14.09 -5.24
CA ALA A 15 -5.69 -13.91 -6.65
C ALA A 15 -5.92 -12.44 -7.08
N ILE A 16 -5.87 -11.49 -6.15
CA ILE A 16 -6.04 -10.07 -6.48
C ILE A 16 -4.68 -9.50 -6.96
N PRO A 17 -4.66 -8.74 -8.07
CA PRO A 17 -3.46 -8.08 -8.56
C PRO A 17 -2.94 -6.98 -7.60
N PHE A 18 -1.92 -6.25 -8.04
CA PHE A 18 -1.25 -5.16 -7.30
C PHE A 18 -0.57 -5.61 -6.01
N GLY A 19 -0.03 -6.83 -6.01
CA GLY A 19 0.74 -7.33 -4.88
C GLY A 19 -0.11 -7.79 -3.68
N ALA A 20 -1.43 -7.86 -3.79
CA ALA A 20 -2.35 -8.12 -2.67
C ALA A 20 -2.05 -9.45 -1.96
N GLY A 21 -1.81 -10.51 -2.74
CA GLY A 21 -1.44 -11.82 -2.20
C GLY A 21 -0.08 -11.83 -1.50
N GLN A 22 0.90 -11.08 -2.00
CA GLN A 22 2.20 -10.94 -1.36
C GLN A 22 2.08 -10.23 -0.01
N PHE A 23 1.26 -9.18 0.08
CA PHE A 23 0.99 -8.51 1.36
C PHE A 23 0.27 -9.43 2.35
N GLN A 24 -0.69 -10.22 1.86
CA GLN A 24 -1.38 -11.22 2.67
C GLN A 24 -0.39 -12.27 3.23
N ASN A 25 0.57 -12.69 2.41
CA ASN A 25 1.62 -13.64 2.76
C ASN A 25 2.80 -13.02 3.55
N GLU A 26 2.68 -11.77 4.04
CA GLU A 26 3.72 -11.00 4.74
C GLU A 26 5.00 -10.73 3.92
N ASN A 27 4.95 -10.92 2.60
CA ASN A 27 6.04 -10.60 1.70
C ASN A 27 5.92 -9.16 1.19
N ARG A 28 6.17 -8.19 2.08
CA ARG A 28 6.00 -6.76 1.78
C ARG A 28 6.87 -6.27 0.63
N ARG A 29 8.08 -6.82 0.46
CA ARG A 29 9.00 -6.42 -0.62
C ARG A 29 8.42 -6.74 -1.99
N LEU A 30 7.96 -7.97 -2.19
CA LEU A 30 7.33 -8.36 -3.45
C LEU A 30 5.98 -7.66 -3.65
N GLY A 31 5.20 -7.48 -2.58
CA GLY A 31 3.95 -6.73 -2.66
C GLY A 31 4.14 -5.31 -3.19
N ILE A 32 5.14 -4.57 -2.65
CA ILE A 32 5.46 -3.22 -3.14
C ILE A 32 5.95 -3.23 -4.59
N MET A 33 6.79 -4.21 -4.96
CA MET A 33 7.29 -4.33 -6.33
C MET A 33 6.14 -4.51 -7.32
N PHE A 34 5.29 -5.52 -7.13
CA PHE A 34 4.13 -5.76 -8.00
C PHE A 34 3.17 -4.56 -8.01
N ALA A 35 2.82 -4.02 -6.84
CA ALA A 35 1.96 -2.85 -6.74
C ALA A 35 2.51 -1.66 -7.55
N THR A 36 3.81 -1.39 -7.45
CA THR A 36 4.44 -0.25 -8.12
C THR A 36 4.51 -0.47 -9.63
N THR A 37 4.97 -1.64 -10.07
CA THR A 37 5.14 -1.96 -11.49
C THR A 37 3.79 -2.06 -12.20
N GLU A 38 2.80 -2.73 -11.62
CA GLU A 38 1.46 -2.81 -12.18
C GLU A 38 0.79 -1.43 -12.21
N SER A 39 0.92 -0.62 -11.15
CA SER A 39 0.38 0.74 -11.15
C SER A 39 1.04 1.61 -12.24
N ALA A 40 2.35 1.48 -12.45
CA ALA A 40 3.05 2.21 -13.49
C ALA A 40 2.55 1.83 -14.89
N PHE A 41 2.39 0.54 -15.17
CA PHE A 41 1.86 0.08 -16.47
C PHE A 41 0.38 0.43 -16.67
N LEU A 42 -0.44 0.38 -15.61
CA LEU A 42 -1.82 0.84 -15.66
C LEU A 42 -1.87 2.34 -15.98
N ALA A 43 -1.08 3.16 -15.29
CA ALA A 43 -1.02 4.60 -15.54
C ALA A 43 -0.52 4.91 -16.96
N ALA A 44 0.50 4.18 -17.44
CA ALA A 44 1.00 4.31 -18.80
C ALA A 44 -0.09 3.95 -19.83
N SER A 45 -0.82 2.84 -19.63
CA SER A 45 -1.92 2.46 -20.50
C SER A 45 -3.00 3.54 -20.56
N ILE A 46 -3.44 4.07 -19.40
CA ILE A 46 -4.43 5.15 -19.33
C ILE A 46 -3.92 6.40 -20.07
N ALA A 47 -2.66 6.80 -19.83
CA ALA A 47 -2.05 7.97 -20.47
C ALA A 47 -2.00 7.80 -22.00
N THR A 48 -1.61 6.61 -22.49
CA THR A 48 -1.59 6.34 -23.93
C THR A 48 -2.99 6.31 -24.55
N PHE A 49 -4.00 5.82 -23.82
CA PHE A 49 -5.38 5.84 -24.26
C PHE A 49 -5.93 7.27 -24.38
N ILE A 50 -5.71 8.10 -23.36
CA ILE A 50 -6.11 9.51 -23.38
C ILE A 50 -5.40 10.25 -24.52
N GLY A 51 -4.08 10.06 -24.64
CA GLY A 51 -3.29 10.67 -25.71
C GLY A 51 -3.78 10.25 -27.10
N HIS A 52 -4.11 8.98 -27.29
CA HIS A 52 -4.64 8.49 -28.57
C HIS A 52 -6.02 9.09 -28.89
N ASN A 53 -6.90 9.19 -27.89
CA ASN A 53 -8.23 9.77 -28.08
C ASN A 53 -8.19 11.27 -28.36
N SER A 54 -7.22 12.00 -27.81
CA SER A 54 -7.03 13.43 -28.09
C SER A 54 -6.65 13.71 -29.55
N LEU A 55 -5.98 12.77 -30.23
CA LEU A 55 -5.57 12.92 -31.64
C LEU A 55 -6.68 12.54 -32.63
N ARG A 56 -7.80 11.97 -32.14
CA ARG A 56 -8.87 11.45 -33.00
C ARG A 56 -9.63 12.54 -33.74
N ASP A 57 -9.71 13.74 -33.14
CA ASP A 57 -10.44 14.89 -33.70
C ASP A 57 -9.51 15.91 -34.37
N GLU A 58 -8.19 15.63 -34.43
CA GLU A 58 -7.23 16.47 -35.15
C GLU A 58 -7.29 16.20 -36.66
N ASN A 59 -7.31 17.27 -37.45
CA ASN A 59 -7.17 17.20 -38.91
C ASN A 59 -5.84 17.87 -39.32
N PRO A 60 -4.71 17.15 -39.22
CA PRO A 60 -3.38 17.73 -39.42
C PRO A 60 -3.17 18.22 -40.85
N GLY A 61 -2.44 19.33 -41.00
CA GLY A 61 -2.02 19.86 -42.30
C GLY A 61 -1.07 18.90 -43.04
N PRO A 62 -0.91 19.02 -44.37
CA PRO A 62 -0.07 18.11 -45.18
C PRO A 62 1.37 17.95 -44.70
N ASP A 63 1.93 18.99 -44.10
CA ASP A 63 3.26 19.08 -43.50
C ASP A 63 3.37 18.41 -42.11
N GLU A 64 2.24 18.18 -41.44
CA GLU A 64 2.15 17.61 -40.10
C GLU A 64 1.72 16.13 -40.08
N ILE A 65 1.19 15.60 -41.19
CA ILE A 65 0.68 14.22 -41.31
C ILE A 65 1.71 13.18 -40.85
N ASP A 66 2.97 13.32 -41.25
CA ASP A 66 4.02 12.36 -40.89
C ASP A 66 4.34 12.40 -39.40
N ARG A 67 4.28 13.58 -38.78
CA ARG A 67 4.47 13.73 -37.33
C ARG A 67 3.29 13.11 -36.58
N ALA A 68 2.06 13.43 -36.98
CA ALA A 68 0.84 12.88 -36.38
C ALA A 68 0.84 11.35 -36.45
N ARG A 69 1.17 10.76 -37.60
CA ARG A 69 1.25 9.29 -37.79
C ARG A 69 2.31 8.64 -36.89
N ARG A 70 3.47 9.29 -36.69
CA ARG A 70 4.52 8.78 -35.78
C ARG A 70 4.03 8.77 -34.33
N VAL A 71 3.38 9.85 -33.88
CA VAL A 71 2.85 9.95 -32.52
C VAL A 71 1.73 8.94 -32.30
N GLU A 72 0.78 8.81 -33.23
CA GLU A 72 -0.30 7.83 -33.14
C GLU A 72 0.24 6.40 -33.04
N LYS A 73 1.22 6.05 -33.88
CA LYS A 73 1.88 4.74 -33.85
C LYS A 73 2.59 4.51 -32.50
N ALA A 74 3.29 5.51 -31.97
CA ALA A 74 3.97 5.41 -30.69
C ALA A 74 2.99 5.20 -29.53
N LEU A 75 1.87 5.93 -29.50
CA LEU A 75 0.82 5.79 -28.48
C LEU A 75 0.16 4.40 -28.56
N ARG A 76 -0.13 3.92 -29.77
CA ARG A 76 -0.72 2.59 -29.97
C ARG A 76 0.21 1.49 -29.49
N ILE A 77 1.48 1.51 -29.90
CA ILE A 77 2.48 0.53 -29.46
C ILE A 77 2.67 0.63 -27.95
N GLY A 78 2.81 1.85 -27.41
CA GLY A 78 2.95 2.10 -25.98
C GLY A 78 1.80 1.51 -25.17
N ASN A 79 0.55 1.66 -25.64
CA ASN A 79 -0.60 1.07 -24.98
C ASN A 79 -0.54 -0.45 -24.96
N TRP A 80 -0.31 -1.10 -26.11
CA TRP A 80 -0.22 -2.57 -26.20
C TRP A 80 0.89 -3.13 -25.32
N VAL A 81 2.06 -2.48 -25.30
CA VAL A 81 3.17 -2.86 -24.43
C VAL A 81 2.79 -2.69 -22.96
N SER A 82 2.16 -1.57 -22.60
CA SER A 82 1.76 -1.30 -21.22
C SER A 82 0.71 -2.28 -20.72
N VAL A 83 -0.34 -2.55 -21.50
CA VAL A 83 -1.39 -3.53 -21.15
C VAL A 83 -0.80 -4.95 -21.08
N GLY A 84 0.03 -5.33 -22.05
CA GLY A 84 0.68 -6.63 -22.07
C GLY A 84 1.59 -6.84 -20.85
N ALA A 85 2.38 -5.83 -20.50
CA ALA A 85 3.21 -5.87 -19.31
C ALA A 85 2.38 -5.91 -18.02
N LEU A 86 1.32 -5.08 -17.92
CA LEU A 86 0.39 -5.10 -16.78
C LEU A 86 -0.19 -6.49 -16.55
N LEU A 87 -0.77 -7.10 -17.58
CA LEU A 87 -1.36 -8.44 -17.49
C LEU A 87 -0.32 -9.50 -17.13
N SER A 88 0.88 -9.41 -17.70
CA SER A 88 1.97 -10.35 -17.42
C SER A 88 2.40 -10.28 -15.95
N PHE A 89 2.58 -9.07 -15.41
CA PHE A 89 2.93 -8.88 -14.01
C PHE A 89 1.80 -9.29 -13.08
N ALA A 90 0.54 -8.95 -13.39
CA ALA A 90 -0.61 -9.34 -12.60
C ALA A 90 -0.73 -10.88 -12.48
N ILE A 91 -0.61 -11.61 -13.61
CA ILE A 91 -0.64 -13.08 -13.61
C ILE A 91 0.54 -13.65 -12.83
N ALA A 92 1.76 -13.15 -13.08
CA ALA A 92 2.94 -13.60 -12.36
C ALA A 92 2.83 -13.37 -10.84
N GLY A 93 2.28 -12.22 -10.43
CA GLY A 93 2.01 -11.89 -9.03
C GLY A 93 0.99 -12.85 -8.42
N VAL A 94 -0.11 -13.14 -9.10
CA VAL A 94 -1.11 -14.10 -8.60
C VAL A 94 -0.51 -15.50 -8.42
N VAL A 95 0.21 -16.00 -9.44
CA VAL A 95 0.86 -17.32 -9.37
C VAL A 95 1.87 -17.37 -8.22
N GLU A 96 2.68 -16.32 -8.07
CA GLU A 96 3.66 -16.21 -7.00
C GLU A 96 2.99 -16.28 -5.61
N ALA A 97 1.88 -15.55 -5.44
CA ALA A 97 1.19 -15.46 -4.16
C ALA A 97 0.51 -16.78 -3.79
N GLU A 98 -0.07 -17.47 -4.77
CA GLU A 98 -0.70 -18.78 -4.59
C GLU A 98 0.35 -19.85 -4.24
N VAL A 99 1.50 -19.87 -4.93
CA VAL A 99 2.58 -20.82 -4.64
C VAL A 99 3.14 -20.63 -3.23
N ARG A 100 3.22 -19.38 -2.76
CA ARG A 100 3.74 -19.04 -1.42
C ARG A 100 2.63 -18.81 -0.38
N PHE A 101 1.42 -19.27 -0.66
CA PHE A 101 0.26 -19.01 0.19
C PHE A 101 0.45 -19.56 1.60
N ARG A 102 0.29 -18.68 2.60
CA ARG A 102 0.32 -19.04 4.02
C ARG A 102 -1.09 -18.98 4.59
N PRO A 103 -1.73 -20.12 4.89
CA PRO A 103 -3.15 -20.13 5.30
C PRO A 103 -3.38 -19.53 6.69
N VAL A 104 -2.45 -19.70 7.63
CA VAL A 104 -2.54 -19.15 8.98
C VAL A 104 -1.21 -18.52 9.38
N ILE A 105 -1.28 -17.29 9.88
CA ILE A 105 -0.13 -16.57 10.42
C ILE A 105 -0.37 -16.36 11.91
N ARG A 106 0.59 -16.78 12.73
CA ARG A 106 0.53 -16.65 14.20
C ARG A 106 1.43 -15.52 14.65
N SER A 107 0.87 -14.56 15.37
CA SER A 107 1.63 -13.49 16.01
C SER A 107 1.41 -13.51 17.51
N SER A 108 2.48 -13.41 18.31
CA SER A 108 2.36 -13.16 19.76
C SER A 108 2.21 -11.66 19.97
N ARG A 109 1.18 -11.24 20.71
CA ARG A 109 1.03 -9.86 21.19
C ARG A 109 0.94 -9.88 22.73
N PRO A 110 1.62 -8.96 23.44
CA PRO A 110 1.39 -8.80 24.87
C PRO A 110 -0.08 -8.46 25.12
N ARG A 111 -0.74 -9.24 25.99
CA ARG A 111 -2.15 -9.07 26.33
C ARG A 111 -2.30 -7.80 27.17
N ASP A 112 -3.17 -6.88 26.76
CA ASP A 112 -3.62 -5.79 27.63
C ASP A 112 -4.33 -6.40 28.85
N LEU A 113 -3.85 -6.06 30.05
CA LEU A 113 -4.46 -6.54 31.28
C LEU A 113 -5.89 -5.99 31.40
N PRO A 114 -6.86 -6.79 31.88
CA PRO A 114 -8.21 -6.31 32.16
C PRO A 114 -8.16 -5.03 33.01
N ASP A 115 -9.04 -4.06 32.76
CA ASP A 115 -9.06 -2.79 33.49
C ASP A 115 -9.20 -2.97 35.01
N GLU A 116 -9.78 -4.09 35.45
CA GLU A 116 -9.88 -4.50 36.87
C GLU A 116 -8.54 -4.87 37.52
N VAL A 117 -7.53 -5.27 36.72
CA VAL A 117 -6.18 -5.63 37.18
C VAL A 117 -5.17 -4.52 36.86
N LYS A 118 -5.59 -3.43 36.20
CA LYS A 118 -4.81 -2.19 36.22
C LYS A 118 -4.82 -1.70 37.66
N SER A 119 -3.80 -2.09 38.43
CA SER A 119 -3.56 -1.58 39.77
C SER A 119 -3.82 -0.07 39.76
N PRO A 120 -4.58 0.49 40.72
CA PRO A 120 -4.72 1.93 40.81
C PRO A 120 -3.31 2.48 40.77
N GLN A 121 -3.03 3.31 39.75
CA GLN A 121 -1.74 3.93 39.52
C GLN A 121 -1.11 4.18 40.88
N SER A 122 0.03 3.52 41.15
CA SER A 122 0.82 3.85 42.32
C SER A 122 0.92 5.36 42.30
N ARG A 123 0.22 6.03 43.23
CA ARG A 123 0.34 7.46 43.46
C ARG A 123 1.76 7.63 43.97
N GLY A 124 2.71 7.64 43.04
CA GLY A 124 4.02 8.19 43.32
C GLY A 124 3.80 9.63 43.76
N PRO A 125 4.57 10.12 44.74
CA PRO A 125 4.40 11.47 45.26
C PRO A 125 4.40 12.46 44.10
N GLN A 126 3.27 13.15 43.90
CA GLN A 126 3.15 14.14 42.84
C GLN A 126 3.82 15.43 43.32
N LEU A 127 5.06 15.65 42.89
CA LEU A 127 5.77 16.91 43.14
C LEU A 127 5.14 18.01 42.28
N ARG A 128 4.20 18.76 42.85
CA ARG A 128 3.59 19.90 42.18
C ARG A 128 4.35 21.16 42.56
N LEU A 129 5.23 21.64 41.67
CA LEU A 129 5.85 22.95 41.79
C LEU A 129 4.84 24.02 41.37
N GLN A 130 4.36 24.80 42.34
CA GLN A 130 3.63 26.03 42.08
C GLN A 130 4.62 27.19 42.14
N MET A 131 4.97 27.74 40.97
CA MET A 131 5.73 28.98 40.87
C MET A 131 4.77 30.16 40.72
N GLY A 132 4.59 30.92 41.80
CA GLY A 132 3.92 32.22 41.78
C GLY A 132 4.93 33.35 41.69
N LEU A 133 4.46 34.53 41.25
CA LEU A 133 5.25 35.76 41.06
C LEU A 133 5.99 36.27 42.32
N THR A 134 5.72 35.69 43.50
CA THR A 134 6.32 36.10 44.79
C THR A 134 7.11 34.99 45.49
N GLY A 135 7.40 33.87 44.82
CA GLY A 135 8.25 32.79 45.34
C GLY A 135 7.62 31.40 45.19
N GLY A 136 8.44 30.39 44.94
CA GLY A 136 8.00 29.00 44.73
C GLY A 136 7.80 28.24 46.04
N LYS A 137 6.70 27.49 46.15
CA LYS A 137 6.42 26.60 47.29
C LYS A 137 6.37 25.15 46.79
N LEU A 138 7.22 24.29 47.36
CA LEU A 138 7.21 22.85 47.10
C LEU A 138 6.24 22.18 48.09
N ARG A 139 5.26 21.45 47.58
CA ARG A 139 4.36 20.62 48.40
C ARG A 139 4.47 19.17 47.93
N VAL A 140 4.63 18.27 48.90
CA VAL A 140 4.66 16.82 48.67
C VAL A 140 3.37 16.27 49.25
N ASP A 141 2.48 15.81 48.38
CA ASP A 141 1.24 15.14 48.76
C ASP A 141 1.43 13.63 48.55
N PHE A 142 1.05 12.84 49.56
CA PHE A 142 1.14 11.38 49.59
C PHE A 142 -0.21 10.75 49.21
#